data_AF-A0A971EP71-F1
#
_entry.id   AF-A0A971EP71-F1
#
_cell.length_a   1.000
_cell.length_b   1.000
_cell.length_c   1.000
_cell.angle_alpha   90.00
_cell.angle_beta   90.00
_cell.angle_gamma   90.00
#
_symmetry.space_group_name_H-M   'P 1'
#
loop_
_entity.id
_entity.type
_entity.pdbx_description
1 polymer ?
#
loop_
_entity_poly.entity_id
_entity_poly.type
_entity_poly.pdbx_seq_one_letter_code
_entity_poly.pdbx_strand_id
1 'polypeptide(L)'
;MAGDQLGKDIVDKVGESETYLFDHIFNDEYEDICEKEIVTDFNDNEFDQLFNKYVVDIKKIIDSVIHNENAKKIKGNFIVCGYDPMNMVRYENMVLHKRFLFINDGNEMKFIEGPVVTISKDDNYGETDELIFFIN
;
A
#
# COMPACT_ATOMS: atom_id res chain seq x y z
N MET A 1 -14.42 -26.49 10.92
CA MET A 1 -15.01 -25.32 10.24
C MET A 1 -16.29 -25.78 9.54
N ALA A 2 -17.22 -24.90 9.17
CA ALA A 2 -18.57 -25.30 8.70
C ALA A 2 -18.59 -26.16 7.42
N GLY A 3 -17.51 -26.15 6.61
CA GLY A 3 -17.38 -26.97 5.40
C GLY A 3 -17.12 -28.46 5.67
N ASP A 4 -16.40 -28.80 6.75
CA ASP A 4 -15.99 -30.18 7.06
C ASP A 4 -17.20 -31.07 7.43
N GLN A 5 -18.31 -30.48 7.86
CA GLN A 5 -19.53 -31.20 8.25
C GLN A 5 -20.45 -31.54 7.06
N LEU A 6 -20.21 -30.97 5.88
CA LEU A 6 -21.08 -31.15 4.70
C LEU A 6 -20.51 -32.10 3.64
N GLY A 7 -19.32 -32.67 3.85
CA GLY A 7 -18.72 -33.65 2.93
C GLY A 7 -18.50 -33.11 1.51
N LYS A 8 -18.46 -31.79 1.36
CA LYS A 8 -18.19 -31.13 0.09
C LYS A 8 -16.76 -30.60 0.14
N ASP A 9 -15.87 -31.26 -0.60
CA ASP A 9 -14.58 -30.69 -0.97
C ASP A 9 -14.86 -29.41 -1.77
N ILE A 10 -14.80 -28.25 -1.10
CA ILE A 10 -14.75 -26.97 -1.82
C ILE A 10 -13.34 -26.88 -2.39
N VAL A 11 -13.20 -27.42 -3.60
CA VAL A 11 -12.02 -27.22 -4.43
C VAL A 11 -12.30 -25.97 -5.26
N ASP A 12 -11.64 -24.85 -4.95
CA ASP A 12 -11.66 -23.59 -5.73
C ASP A 12 -10.95 -23.75 -7.10
N LYS A 13 -11.16 -24.86 -7.80
CA LYS A 13 -10.79 -24.96 -9.21
C LYS A 13 -11.94 -24.41 -10.03
N VAL A 14 -11.88 -23.11 -10.29
CA VAL A 14 -12.55 -22.52 -11.46
C VAL A 14 -11.99 -23.27 -12.68
N GLY A 15 -12.87 -23.82 -13.52
CA GLY A 15 -12.47 -24.65 -14.66
C GLY A 15 -11.52 -23.92 -15.61
N GLU A 16 -10.92 -24.67 -16.54
CA GLU A 16 -10.13 -24.08 -17.62
C GLU A 16 -11.09 -23.39 -18.60
N SER A 17 -11.11 -22.06 -18.59
CA SER A 17 -11.77 -21.24 -19.61
C SER A 17 -10.69 -20.73 -20.56
N GLU A 18 -10.85 -20.98 -21.86
CA GLU A 18 -10.01 -20.36 -22.90
C GLU A 18 -10.41 -18.90 -23.16
N THR A 19 -11.51 -18.43 -22.53
CA THR A 19 -12.07 -17.10 -22.71
C THR A 19 -11.91 -16.30 -21.42
N TYR A 20 -11.31 -15.12 -21.51
CA TYR A 20 -11.17 -14.21 -20.37
C TYR A 20 -12.49 -13.49 -20.10
N LEU A 21 -12.71 -13.12 -18.84
CA LEU A 21 -13.85 -12.29 -18.45
C LEU A 21 -13.96 -11.01 -19.31
N PHE A 22 -12.82 -10.43 -19.66
CA PHE A 22 -12.76 -9.24 -20.50
C PHE A 22 -13.17 -9.50 -21.95
N ASP A 23 -12.96 -10.72 -22.47
CA ASP A 23 -13.43 -11.07 -23.82
C ASP A 23 -14.96 -11.05 -23.86
N HIS A 24 -15.65 -11.47 -22.80
CA HIS A 24 -17.10 -11.33 -22.70
C HIS A 24 -17.55 -9.87 -22.63
N ILE A 25 -16.89 -9.08 -21.78
CA ILE A 25 -17.23 -7.66 -21.61
C ILE A 25 -17.05 -6.88 -22.91
N PHE A 26 -16.00 -7.16 -23.69
CA PHE A 26 -15.72 -6.46 -24.94
C PHE A 26 -16.52 -6.99 -26.14
N ASN A 27 -16.89 -8.28 -26.16
CA ASN A 27 -17.59 -8.88 -27.29
C ASN A 27 -19.13 -8.86 -27.15
N ASP A 28 -19.68 -8.77 -25.92
CA ASP A 28 -21.12 -8.84 -25.69
C ASP A 28 -21.88 -7.51 -25.88
N GLU A 29 -21.37 -6.60 -26.74
CA GLU A 29 -22.01 -5.31 -27.07
C GLU A 29 -22.51 -4.53 -25.84
N TYR A 30 -21.76 -4.57 -24.73
CA TYR A 30 -22.04 -3.67 -23.60
C TYR A 30 -21.91 -2.23 -24.09
N GLU A 31 -23.05 -1.54 -24.24
CA GLU A 31 -23.04 -0.10 -24.48
C GLU A 31 -22.26 0.57 -23.36
N ASP A 32 -21.20 1.30 -23.73
CA ASP A 32 -20.41 2.08 -22.80
C ASP A 32 -21.29 3.24 -22.28
N ILE A 33 -22.04 2.99 -21.21
CA ILE A 33 -22.96 3.98 -20.63
C ILE A 33 -22.19 5.14 -19.95
N CYS A 34 -20.86 5.18 -20.07
CA CYS A 34 -19.98 6.19 -19.48
C CYS A 34 -19.96 7.54 -20.22
N GLU A 35 -20.87 7.80 -21.17
CA GLU A 35 -20.94 9.11 -21.84
C GLU A 35 -21.62 10.23 -21.03
N LYS A 36 -22.14 9.95 -19.83
CA LYS A 36 -22.57 11.05 -18.95
C LYS A 36 -21.38 11.59 -18.20
N GLU A 37 -20.81 12.66 -18.76
CA GLU A 37 -19.93 13.58 -18.04
C GLU A 37 -20.65 13.96 -16.73
N ILE A 38 -20.20 13.39 -15.62
CA ILE A 38 -20.72 13.72 -14.30
C ILE A 38 -20.20 15.12 -14.02
N VAL A 39 -21.03 16.14 -14.27
CA VAL A 39 -20.76 17.49 -13.82
C VAL A 39 -20.91 17.50 -12.30
N THR A 40 -19.80 17.24 -11.61
CA THR A 40 -19.70 17.43 -10.17
C THR A 40 -19.50 18.91 -9.91
N ASP A 41 -20.35 19.53 -9.08
CA ASP A 41 -20.07 20.82 -8.46
C ASP A 41 -18.86 20.64 -7.52
N PHE A 42 -17.67 20.64 -8.10
CA PHE A 42 -16.41 20.46 -7.38
C PHE A 42 -16.11 21.76 -6.64
N ASN A 43 -16.23 21.71 -5.30
CA ASN A 43 -15.83 22.83 -4.46
C ASN A 43 -14.32 22.74 -4.22
N ASP A 44 -13.54 23.39 -5.09
CA ASP A 44 -12.07 23.44 -5.02
C ASP A 44 -11.56 23.72 -3.60
N ASN A 45 -12.22 24.64 -2.88
CA ASN A 45 -11.79 25.07 -1.55
C ASN A 45 -11.96 23.98 -0.47
N GLU A 46 -13.04 23.20 -0.52
CA GLU A 46 -13.24 22.09 0.42
C GLU A 46 -12.25 20.95 0.16
N PHE A 47 -12.01 20.64 -1.12
CA PHE A 47 -11.01 19.64 -1.51
C PHE A 47 -9.61 20.06 -1.05
N ASP A 48 -9.20 21.31 -1.29
CA ASP A 48 -7.91 21.84 -0.86
C ASP A 48 -7.76 21.76 0.67
N GLN A 49 -8.80 22.07 1.43
CA GLN A 49 -8.77 21.95 2.88
C GLN A 49 -8.58 20.50 3.34
N LEU A 50 -9.29 19.56 2.73
CA LEU A 50 -9.18 18.12 3.05
C LEU A 50 -7.80 17.57 2.66
N PHE A 51 -7.30 17.95 1.49
CA PHE A 51 -5.99 17.54 1.00
C PHE A 51 -4.87 18.09 1.88
N ASN A 52 -4.91 19.37 2.23
CA ASN A 52 -3.94 19.99 3.12
C ASN A 52 -3.96 19.35 4.51
N LYS A 53 -5.15 19.07 5.05
CA LYS A 53 -5.29 18.36 6.32
C LYS A 53 -4.67 16.95 6.24
N TYR A 54 -4.93 16.23 5.16
CA TYR A 54 -4.33 14.91 4.92
C TYR A 54 -2.80 14.98 4.90
N VAL A 55 -2.21 15.90 4.15
CA VAL A 55 -0.74 16.08 4.10
C VAL A 55 -0.16 16.40 5.48
N VAL A 56 -0.80 17.29 6.24
CA VAL A 56 -0.40 17.63 7.61
C VAL A 56 -0.46 16.42 8.53
N ASP A 57 -1.50 15.60 8.43
CA ASP A 57 -1.66 14.42 9.29
C ASP A 57 -0.64 13.32 8.93
N ILE A 58 -0.32 13.13 7.65
CA ILE A 58 0.77 12.24 7.22
C ILE A 58 2.11 12.70 7.80
N LYS A 59 2.42 13.99 7.69
CA LYS A 59 3.65 14.57 8.24
C LYS A 59 3.75 14.34 9.74
N LYS A 60 2.67 14.59 10.49
CA LYS A 60 2.64 14.33 11.96
C LYS A 60 2.94 12.87 12.30
N ILE A 61 2.40 11.92 11.54
CA ILE A 61 2.64 10.50 11.80
C ILE A 61 4.11 10.16 11.53
N ILE A 62 4.65 10.60 10.39
CA ILE A 62 6.08 10.42 10.07
C ILE A 62 6.95 11.02 11.17
N ASP A 63 6.69 12.27 11.56
CA ASP A 63 7.42 12.96 12.63
C ASP A 63 7.33 12.21 13.97
N SER A 64 6.16 11.62 14.28
CA SER A 64 5.96 10.85 15.50
C SER A 64 6.78 9.56 15.54
N VAL A 65 7.13 8.99 14.38
CA VAL A 65 8.01 7.82 14.27
C VAL A 65 9.48 8.26 14.29
N ILE A 66 9.83 9.29 13.51
CA ILE A 66 11.22 9.78 13.37
C ILE A 66 11.78 10.34 14.68
N HIS A 67 10.97 11.07 15.44
CA HIS A 67 11.41 11.76 16.66
C HIS A 67 11.11 10.98 17.94
N ASN A 68 10.61 9.74 17.84
CA ASN A 68 10.36 8.95 19.02
C ASN A 68 11.66 8.43 19.64
N GLU A 69 11.80 8.55 20.96
CA GLU A 69 12.95 8.04 21.70
C GLU A 69 13.05 6.51 21.69
N ASN A 70 11.91 5.82 21.53
CA ASN A 70 11.84 4.36 21.47
C ASN A 70 11.92 3.81 20.03
N ALA A 71 12.08 4.69 19.03
CA ALA A 71 12.26 4.24 17.65
C ALA A 71 13.72 3.83 17.40
N LYS A 72 13.89 2.65 16.80
CA LYS A 72 15.15 2.18 16.25
C LYS A 72 15.40 2.83 14.90
N LYS A 73 16.60 3.34 14.71
CA LYS A 73 17.08 3.86 13.41
C LYS A 73 18.19 2.96 12.90
N ILE A 74 18.05 2.46 11.68
CA ILE A 74 19.03 1.58 11.05
C ILE A 74 19.39 2.18 9.69
N LYS A 75 20.69 2.35 9.44
CA LYS A 75 21.22 2.76 8.15
C LYS A 75 21.84 1.57 7.42
N GLY A 76 21.74 1.55 6.10
CA GLY A 76 22.22 0.48 5.24
C GLY A 76 21.44 0.45 3.94
N ASN A 77 21.84 -0.37 2.99
CA ASN A 77 21.10 -0.51 1.73
C ASN A 77 20.09 -1.64 1.89
N PHE A 78 18.81 -1.31 1.82
CA PHE A 78 17.72 -2.29 1.94
C PHE A 78 16.85 -2.26 0.69
N ILE A 79 16.39 -3.43 0.28
CA ILE A 79 15.40 -3.58 -0.79
C ILE A 79 14.05 -3.84 -0.15
N VAL A 80 13.03 -3.06 -0.52
CA VAL A 80 11.65 -3.29 -0.10
C VAL A 80 11.09 -4.48 -0.88
N CYS A 81 10.68 -5.53 -0.18
CA CYS A 81 10.22 -6.79 -0.78
C CYS A 81 8.72 -7.04 -0.59
N GLY A 82 8.07 -6.35 0.35
CA GLY A 82 6.65 -6.56 0.61
C GLY A 82 6.10 -5.53 1.58
N TYR A 83 4.88 -5.08 1.30
CA TYR A 83 4.13 -4.12 2.10
C TYR A 83 2.65 -4.21 1.68
N ASP A 84 1.77 -3.56 2.43
CA ASP A 84 0.37 -3.38 2.03
C ASP A 84 0.23 -2.06 1.24
N PRO A 85 -0.06 -2.10 -0.07
CA PRO A 85 -0.17 -0.90 -0.89
C PRO A 85 -1.25 0.07 -0.41
N MET A 86 -2.32 -0.42 0.23
CA MET A 86 -3.41 0.40 0.77
C MET A 86 -3.01 1.10 2.09
N ASN A 87 -1.96 0.62 2.75
CA ASN A 87 -1.46 1.14 4.02
C ASN A 87 -0.05 1.74 3.88
N MET A 88 0.29 2.22 2.68
CA MET A 88 1.55 2.91 2.38
C MET A 88 1.26 4.35 1.97
N VAL A 89 2.07 5.30 2.46
CA VAL A 89 1.99 6.72 2.05
C VAL A 89 3.39 7.27 1.80
N ARG A 90 3.55 8.03 0.71
CA ARG A 90 4.80 8.71 0.35
C ARG A 90 4.72 10.18 0.76
N TYR A 91 5.81 10.71 1.28
CA TYR A 91 5.95 12.13 1.60
C TYR A 91 7.42 12.51 1.43
N GLU A 92 7.71 13.37 0.46
CA GLU A 92 9.09 13.72 0.06
C GLU A 92 9.90 12.44 -0.28
N ASN A 93 11.09 12.28 0.31
CA ASN A 93 11.94 11.10 0.14
C ASN A 93 11.64 9.98 1.15
N MET A 94 10.49 10.06 1.83
CA MET A 94 10.08 9.11 2.87
C MET A 94 8.87 8.30 2.43
N VAL A 95 8.81 7.05 2.91
CA VAL A 95 7.63 6.20 2.80
C VAL A 95 7.24 5.71 4.18
N LEU A 96 6.00 5.97 4.56
CA LEU A 96 5.37 5.43 5.75
C LEU A 96 4.62 4.14 5.37
N HIS A 97 5.08 3.01 5.90
CA HIS A 97 4.40 1.72 5.88
C HIS A 97 3.65 1.58 7.21
N LYS A 98 2.32 1.72 7.21
CA LYS A 98 1.55 1.88 8.46
C LYS A 98 1.43 0.59 9.28
N ARG A 99 1.56 -0.57 8.66
CA ARG A 99 1.24 -1.88 9.28
C ARG A 99 2.43 -2.82 9.39
N PHE A 100 3.20 -2.95 8.32
CA PHE A 100 4.37 -3.81 8.28
C PHE A 100 5.25 -3.47 7.08
N LEU A 101 6.47 -3.99 7.09
CA LEU A 101 7.40 -3.95 5.98
C LEU A 101 8.22 -5.25 5.92
N PHE A 102 8.34 -5.83 4.73
CA PHE A 102 9.37 -6.81 4.42
C PHE A 102 10.52 -6.12 3.69
N ILE A 103 11.74 -6.30 4.22
CA ILE A 103 12.97 -5.81 3.61
C ILE A 103 13.92 -6.97 3.33
N ASN A 104 14.86 -6.76 2.41
CA ASN A 104 16.04 -7.59 2.24
C ASN A 104 17.28 -6.72 2.43
N ASP A 105 18.19 -7.13 3.31
CA ASP A 105 19.44 -6.42 3.61
C ASP A 105 20.66 -6.95 2.83
N GLY A 106 20.41 -7.78 1.82
CA GLY A 106 21.42 -8.48 1.02
C GLY A 106 21.74 -9.89 1.52
N ASN A 107 21.44 -10.21 2.79
CA ASN A 107 21.67 -11.54 3.36
C ASN A 107 20.35 -12.29 3.56
N GLU A 108 19.38 -11.65 4.20
CA GLU A 108 18.12 -12.29 4.57
C GLU A 108 16.93 -11.35 4.44
N MET A 109 15.75 -11.94 4.26
CA MET A 109 14.50 -11.21 4.32
C MET A 109 14.08 -11.01 5.77
N LYS A 110 13.74 -9.78 6.15
CA LYS A 110 13.30 -9.39 7.48
C LYS A 110 11.89 -8.86 7.43
N PHE A 111 11.07 -9.31 8.37
CA PHE A 111 9.74 -8.76 8.62
C PHE A 111 9.81 -7.77 9.77
N ILE A 112 9.29 -6.56 9.55
CA ILE A 112 9.15 -5.52 10.56
C ILE A 112 7.67 -5.27 10.75
N GLU A 113 7.16 -5.55 11.94
CA GLU A 113 5.78 -5.30 12.32
C GLU A 113 5.59 -3.86 12.79
N GLY A 114 4.47 -3.25 12.42
CA GLY A 114 4.08 -1.91 12.84
C GLY A 114 4.47 -0.81 11.85
N PRO A 115 4.33 0.46 12.28
CA PRO A 115 4.72 1.60 11.48
C PRO A 115 6.23 1.62 11.21
N VAL A 116 6.60 1.66 9.94
CA VAL A 116 8.00 1.79 9.49
C VAL A 116 8.10 2.98 8.56
N VAL A 117 9.04 3.87 8.84
CA VAL A 117 9.43 4.93 7.90
C VAL A 117 10.72 4.50 7.20
N THR A 118 10.68 4.47 5.87
CA THR A 118 11.87 4.26 5.03
C THR A 118 12.28 5.56 4.36
N ILE A 119 13.58 5.80 4.22
CA ILE A 119 14.12 7.01 3.60
C ILE A 119 15.03 6.61 2.43
N SER A 120 14.66 7.05 1.23
CA SER A 120 15.43 6.83 0.00
C SER A 120 16.27 8.09 -0.32
N LYS A 121 17.43 7.91 -0.97
CA LYS A 121 18.23 9.05 -1.48
C LYS A 121 17.67 9.63 -2.77
N ASP A 122 17.09 8.78 -3.59
CA ASP A 122 16.53 9.10 -4.90
C ASP A 122 15.02 8.76 -4.92
N ASP A 123 14.34 9.08 -6.03
CA ASP A 123 12.93 8.74 -6.26
C ASP A 123 12.66 7.23 -6.43
N ASN A 124 13.64 6.38 -6.14
CA ASN A 124 13.50 4.92 -6.11
C ASN A 124 13.12 4.43 -4.71
N TYR A 125 11.82 4.30 -4.45
CA TYR A 125 11.29 3.80 -3.17
C TYR A 125 11.40 2.28 -2.98
N GLY A 126 11.92 1.55 -3.97
CA GLY A 126 12.23 0.13 -3.85
C GLY A 126 13.55 -0.11 -3.11
N GLU A 127 14.43 0.89 -3.09
CA GLU A 127 15.72 0.87 -2.41
C GLU A 127 15.75 1.98 -1.36
N THR A 128 16.14 1.64 -0.14
CA THR A 128 16.13 2.57 0.99
C THR A 128 17.41 2.49 1.79
N ASP A 129 17.84 3.65 2.29
CA ASP A 129 19.13 3.82 2.95
C ASP A 129 19.00 3.89 4.48
N GLU A 130 17.78 4.15 4.95
CA GLU A 130 17.45 4.27 6.35
C GLU A 130 16.06 3.69 6.65
N LEU A 131 15.94 3.04 7.80
CA LEU A 131 14.72 2.46 8.34
C LEU A 131 14.51 2.98 9.75
N ILE A 132 13.30 3.43 10.06
CA ILE A 132 12.93 3.93 11.38
C ILE A 132 11.63 3.25 11.83
N PHE A 133 11.66 2.55 12.97
CA PHE A 133 10.53 1.75 13.45
C PHE A 133 10.59 1.54 14.96
N PHE A 134 9.48 1.18 15.59
CA PHE A 134 9.43 0.90 17.03
C PHE A 134 10.00 -0.46 17.39
N ILE A 135 10.69 -0.55 18.53
CA ILE A 135 11.09 -1.83 19.11
C ILE A 135 9.96 -2.29 20.05
N ASN A 136 9.44 -3.49 19.81
CA ASN A 136 8.52 -4.15 20.75
C ASN A 136 9.29 -4.74 21.94
#